data_AF-A0A2P7MYL0-F1
#
_entry.id   AF-A0A2P7MYL0-F1
#
_cell.length_a   1.000
_cell.length_b   1.000
_cell.length_c   1.000
_cell.angle_alpha   90.00
_cell.angle_beta   90.00
_cell.angle_gamma   90.00
#
_symmetry.space_group_name_H-M   'P 1'
#
loop_
_entity.id
_entity.type
_entity.pdbx_description
1 polymer ?
#
loop_
_entity_poly.entity_id
_entity_poly.type
_entity_poly.pdbx_seq_one_letter_code
_entity_poly.pdbx_strand_id
1 'polypeptide(L)' 'MASSIRTANAAANVLELLYPGSFVKLRNQPSDLPPFQLIQCRGGRCWVRQQAWGSLVQWEVEHQRLTTAA' A
#
# COMPACT_ATOMS: atom_id res chain seq x y z
N MET A 1 9.34 40.29 -16.49
CA MET A 1 8.77 39.30 -15.55
C MET A 1 9.19 37.92 -16.02
N ALA A 2 10.16 37.29 -15.33
CA ALA A 2 10.70 35.99 -15.73
C ALA A 2 9.86 34.88 -15.06
N SER A 3 9.14 34.09 -15.86
CA SER A 3 8.42 32.91 -15.36
C SER A 3 9.41 31.80 -15.04
N SER A 4 9.55 31.50 -13.75
CA SER A 4 10.35 30.38 -13.25
C SER A 4 9.66 29.07 -13.61
N ILE A 5 10.21 28.35 -14.59
CA ILE A 5 9.78 26.98 -14.90
C ILE A 5 10.18 26.10 -13.72
N ARG A 6 9.18 25.59 -12.99
CA ARG A 6 9.41 24.56 -11.98
C ARG A 6 9.71 23.25 -12.70
N THR A 7 10.98 22.87 -12.75
CA THR A 7 11.38 21.52 -13.13
C THR A 7 10.83 20.58 -12.07
N ALA A 8 9.69 19.93 -12.35
CA ALA A 8 9.21 18.84 -11.51
C ALA A 8 10.28 17.75 -11.56
N ASN A 9 11.00 17.58 -10.45
CA ASN A 9 11.96 16.51 -10.31
C ASN A 9 11.17 15.20 -10.33
N ALA A 10 11.13 14.54 -11.49
CA ALA A 10 10.51 13.25 -11.67
C ALA A 10 11.41 12.21 -10.97
N ALA A 11 11.40 12.20 -9.64
CA ALA A 11 11.84 11.05 -8.88
C ALA A 11 11.01 9.88 -9.43
N ALA A 12 11.68 8.91 -10.05
CA ALA A 12 11.02 7.70 -10.53
C ALA A 12 10.16 7.18 -9.38
N ASN A 13 8.85 7.10 -9.59
CA ASN A 13 7.91 6.54 -8.62
C ASN A 13 8.18 5.03 -8.55
N VAL A 14 9.25 4.65 -7.86
CA VAL A 14 9.60 3.25 -7.61
C VAL A 14 8.54 2.72 -6.65
N LEU A 15 7.64 1.91 -7.19
CA LEU A 15 6.62 1.21 -6.41
C LEU A 15 7.20 -0.13 -5.98
N GLU A 16 7.04 -0.43 -4.69
CA GLU A 16 7.34 -1.75 -4.15
C GLU A 16 6.48 -2.80 -4.83
N LEU A 17 7.05 -3.95 -5.21
CA LEU A 17 6.26 -5.01 -5.82
C LEU A 17 5.59 -5.85 -4.74
N LEU A 18 4.26 -5.77 -4.64
CA LEU A 18 3.48 -6.54 -3.67
C LEU A 18 2.84 -7.77 -4.33
N TYR A 19 2.98 -8.93 -3.69
CA TYR A 19 2.51 -10.21 -4.23
C TYR A 19 1.25 -10.72 -3.52
N PRO A 20 0.24 -11.22 -4.25
CA PRO A 20 -0.89 -11.92 -3.66
C PRO A 20 -0.45 -12.98 -2.63
N GLY A 21 -1.14 -13.01 -1.49
CA GLY A 21 -0.85 -13.89 -0.38
C GLY A 21 0.19 -13.36 0.61
N SER A 22 0.96 -12.34 0.27
CA SER A 22 1.93 -11.73 1.18
C SER A 22 1.25 -10.98 2.33
N PHE A 23 2.02 -10.72 3.39
CA PHE A 23 1.59 -9.86 4.47
C PHE A 23 2.08 -8.43 4.23
N VAL A 24 1.19 -7.46 4.43
CA VAL A 24 1.41 -6.04 4.20
C VAL A 24 0.96 -5.23 5.39
N LYS A 25 1.60 -4.08 5.61
CA LYS A 25 1.19 -3.08 6.59
C LYS A 25 0.81 -1.78 5.88
N LEU A 26 -0.06 -1.00 6.51
CA LEU A 26 -0.20 0.41 6.15
C LEU A 26 1.07 1.15 6.59
N ARG A 27 1.55 2.12 5.78
CA ARG A 27 2.78 2.89 6.12
C ARG A 27 2.76 3.55 7.50
N ASN A 28 1.58 3.89 8.01
CA ASN A 28 1.37 4.48 9.33
C ASN A 28 0.52 3.56 10.23
N GLN A 29 0.65 2.25 10.07
CA GLN A 29 -0.05 1.27 10.87
C GLN A 29 0.43 1.32 12.33
N PRO A 30 -0.48 1.35 13.32
CA PRO A 30 -0.13 1.17 14.72
C PRO A 30 0.67 -0.11 14.94
N SER A 31 1.67 -0.08 15.81
CA SER A 31 2.59 -1.21 16.03
C SER A 31 1.91 -2.45 16.61
N ASP A 32 0.79 -2.25 17.30
CA ASP A 32 -0.05 -3.28 17.91
C ASP A 32 -1.07 -3.88 16.95
N LEU A 33 -1.26 -3.28 15.76
CA LEU A 33 -2.14 -3.83 14.74
C LEU A 33 -1.38 -4.89 13.91
N PRO A 34 -1.90 -6.11 13.74
CA PRO A 34 -1.26 -7.14 12.94
C PRO A 34 -1.28 -6.79 11.43
N PRO A 35 -0.36 -7.35 10.64
CA PRO A 35 -0.37 -7.20 9.19
C PRO A 35 -1.69 -7.69 8.56
N PHE A 36 -1.99 -7.16 7.38
CA PHE A 36 -3.06 -7.64 6.53
C PHE A 36 -2.50 -8.61 5.50
N GLN A 37 -3.32 -9.55 5.02
CA GLN A 37 -2.94 -10.37 3.88
C GLN A 37 -3.40 -9.69 2.59
N LEU A 38 -2.49 -9.57 1.63
CA LEU A 38 -2.80 -9.07 0.31
C LEU A 38 -3.57 -10.12 -0.51
N ILE A 39 -4.73 -9.74 -1.06
CA ILE A 39 -5.52 -10.60 -1.94
C ILE A 39 -5.05 -10.41 -3.39
N GLN A 40 -5.08 -9.16 -3.88
CA GLN A 40 -4.69 -8.82 -5.24
C GLN A 40 -4.49 -7.31 -5.38
N CYS A 41 -3.73 -6.87 -6.39
CA CYS A 41 -3.65 -5.47 -6.80
C CYS A 41 -4.10 -5.29 -8.25
N ARG A 42 -4.91 -4.25 -8.52
CA ARG A 42 -5.39 -3.88 -9.85
C ARG A 42 -5.46 -2.36 -9.95
N GLY A 43 -4.81 -1.79 -10.98
CA GLY A 43 -4.91 -0.35 -11.27
C GLY A 43 -4.43 0.57 -10.14
N GLY A 44 -3.35 0.21 -9.44
CA GLY A 44 -2.80 1.02 -8.34
C GLY A 44 -3.55 0.89 -7.00
N ARG A 45 -4.55 0.00 -6.93
CA ARG A 45 -5.30 -0.31 -5.71
C ARG A 45 -5.15 -1.78 -5.37
N CYS A 46 -5.23 -2.11 -4.09
CA CYS A 46 -5.02 -3.45 -3.59
C CYS A 46 -6.15 -3.83 -2.63
N TRP A 47 -6.66 -5.05 -2.79
CA TRP A 47 -7.60 -5.64 -1.84
C TRP A 47 -6.82 -6.38 -0.76
N VAL A 48 -7.09 -6.06 0.49
CA VAL A 48 -6.47 -6.71 1.65
C VAL A 48 -7.53 -7.30 2.56
N ARG A 49 -7.12 -8.28 3.38
CA ARG A 49 -7.96 -8.85 4.43
C ARG A 49 -7.25 -8.86 5.77
N GLN A 50 -8.04 -8.73 6.84
CA GLN A 50 -7.56 -8.97 8.19
C GLN A 50 -7.14 -10.44 8.37
N GLN A 51 -6.10 -10.67 9.18
CA GLN A 51 -5.79 -11.99 9.71
C GLN A 51 -6.91 -12.42 10.69
N ALA A 52 -7.27 -13.70 10.67
CA ALA A 52 -8.52 -14.16 11.27
C ALA A 52 -8.55 -13.99 12.80
N TRP A 53 -9.38 -13.08 13.32
CA TRP A 53 -10.00 -13.06 14.66
C TRP A 53 -11.37 -12.39 14.55
N GLY A 54 -12.40 -13.14 14.14
CA GLY A 54 -13.76 -12.64 13.96
C GLY A 54 -14.24 -12.67 12.50
N SER A 55 -15.24 -11.84 12.18
CA SER A 55 -15.79 -11.75 10.82
C SER A 55 -14.72 -11.37 9.81
N LEU A 56 -14.75 -12.03 8.66
CA LEU A 56 -13.83 -11.73 7.56
C LEU A 56 -14.12 -10.34 7.02
N VAL A 57 -13.21 -9.39 7.24
CA VAL A 57 -13.26 -8.05 6.65
C VAL A 57 -12.26 -7.96 5.51
N GLN A 58 -12.73 -7.50 4.35
CA GLN A 58 -11.93 -7.21 3.17
C GLN A 58 -12.21 -5.78 2.71
N TRP A 59 -11.18 -5.06 2.29
CA TRP A 59 -11.34 -3.71 1.78
C TRP A 59 -10.23 -3.34 0.81
N GLU A 60 -10.45 -2.24 0.11
CA GLU A 60 -9.54 -1.71 -0.89
C GLU A 60 -8.69 -0.59 -0.31
N VAL A 61 -7.40 -0.59 -0.65
CA VAL A 61 -6.40 0.39 -0.23
C VAL A 61 -5.56 0.81 -1.43
N GLU A 62 -5.11 2.06 -1.47
CA GLU A 62 -4.10 2.49 -2.44
C GLU A 62 -2.79 1.72 -2.25
N HIS A 63 -2.23 1.23 -3.35
CA HIS A 63 -0.95 0.50 -3.35
C HIS A 63 0.16 1.29 -2.65
N GLN A 64 0.22 2.61 -2.88
CA GLN A 64 1.25 3.48 -2.32
C GLN A 64 1.20 3.56 -0.78
N ARG A 65 0.07 3.21 -0.17
CA ARG A 65 -0.11 3.21 1.29
C ARG A 65 0.29 1.88 1.93
N LEU A 66 0.60 0.87 1.14
CA LEU A 66 1.01 -0.46 1.59
C LEU A 66 2.54 -0.63 1.46
N THR A 67 3.08 -1.51 2.30
CA THR A 67 4.44 -2.02 2.24
C THR A 67 4.48 -3.43 2.80
N THR A 68 5.46 -4.25 2.39
CA THR A 68 5.64 -5.61 2.91
C THR A 68 5.88 -5.58 4.42
N ALA A 69 5.23 -6.50 5.13
CA ALA A 69 5.53 -6.75 6.53
C ALA A 69 6.83 -7.56 6.63
N ALA A 70 7.89 -6.96 7.19
CA ALA A 70 9.12 -7.66 7.56
C ALA A 70 8.90 -8.58 8.77
#